data_AF-A0A2R6DAZ4-F1
#
_entry.id   AF-A0A2R6DAZ4-F1
#
_cell.length_a   1.000
_cell.length_b   1.000
_cell.length_c   1.000
_cell.angle_alpha   90.00
_cell.angle_beta   90.00
_cell.angle_gamma   90.00
#
_symmetry.space_group_name_H-M   'P 1'
#
loop_
_entity.id
_entity.type
_entity.pdbx_description
1 polymer ?
#
loop_
_entity_poly.entity_id
_entity_poly.type
_entity_poly.pdbx_seq_one_letter_code
_entity_poly.pdbx_strand_id
1 'polypeptide(L)'
;MATDNSGRFSSHMRGVVVTSFACSMGLVAAVASSVVTAGLDAPATSSQALYVLVGAVLVQFPVLSVIGIDMDEFSAKDYLYVAFMTFALWFISWGILLTTGSTF
;
A
#
# COMPACT_ATOMS: atom_id res chain seq x y z
N MET A 1 -8.73 15.07 34.21
CA MET A 1 -9.84 14.83 33.26
C MET A 1 -9.22 14.15 32.06
N ALA A 2 -9.16 12.82 32.07
CA ALA A 2 -8.62 12.03 30.99
C ALA A 2 -9.78 11.71 30.05
N THR A 3 -9.92 12.48 28.98
CA THR A 3 -10.80 12.09 27.89
C THR A 3 -10.08 10.95 27.17
N ASP A 4 -10.39 9.72 27.55
CA ASP A 4 -10.13 8.55 26.72
C ASP A 4 -10.89 8.75 25.41
N ASN A 5 -10.24 9.41 24.45
CA ASN A 5 -10.65 9.41 23.05
C ASN A 5 -10.35 8.02 22.49
N SER A 6 -11.07 7.03 23.02
CA SER A 6 -11.05 5.66 22.54
C SER A 6 -11.79 5.65 21.20
N GLY A 7 -11.09 6.09 20.16
CA GLY A 7 -11.39 5.63 18.81
C GLY A 7 -11.59 4.11 18.85
N ARG A 8 -12.46 3.59 17.98
CA ARG A 8 -12.97 2.20 17.97
C ARG A 8 -11.91 1.08 18.04
N PHE A 9 -10.61 1.40 17.95
CA PHE A 9 -9.48 0.50 18.02
C PHE A 9 -8.45 0.96 19.07
N SER A 10 -7.95 0.02 19.88
CA SER A 10 -6.81 0.27 20.77
C SER A 10 -5.55 0.65 19.97
N SER A 11 -4.61 1.39 20.58
CA SER A 11 -3.39 1.87 19.89
C SER A 11 -2.59 0.74 19.21
N HIS A 12 -2.53 -0.43 19.84
CA HIS A 12 -1.92 -1.63 19.27
C HIS A 12 -2.65 -2.14 18.03
N MET A 13 -3.98 -2.13 18.07
CA MET A 13 -4.82 -2.62 16.98
C MET A 13 -4.79 -1.69 15.77
N ARG A 14 -4.63 -0.38 15.98
CA ARG A 14 -4.42 0.60 14.90
C ARG A 14 -3.13 0.31 14.13
N GLY A 15 -2.02 0.05 14.82
CA GLY A 15 -0.76 -0.30 14.18
C GLY A 15 -0.86 -1.57 13.33
N VAL A 16 -1.46 -2.63 13.87
CA VAL A 16 -1.64 -3.90 13.16
C VAL A 16 -2.51 -3.73 11.92
N VAL A 17 -3.63 -3.01 12.02
CA VAL A 17 -4.53 -2.78 10.87
C VAL A 17 -3.83 -1.97 9.79
N VAL A 18 -3.09 -0.92 10.15
CA VAL A 18 -2.35 -0.09 9.18
C VAL A 18 -1.30 -0.91 8.43
N THR A 19 -0.50 -1.71 9.15
CA THR A 19 0.53 -2.54 8.51
C THR A 19 -0.07 -3.66 7.67
N SER A 20 -1.09 -4.37 8.15
CA SER A 20 -1.76 -5.42 7.36
C SER A 20 -2.44 -4.84 6.10
N PHE A 21 -3.05 -3.66 6.20
CA PHE A 21 -3.65 -2.99 5.05
C PHE A 21 -2.59 -2.52 4.05
N ALA A 22 -1.47 -1.96 4.53
CA ALA A 22 -0.34 -1.60 3.68
C ALA A 22 0.26 -2.80 2.95
N CYS A 23 0.44 -3.92 3.65
CA CYS A 23 0.94 -5.13 3.00
C CYS A 23 -0.05 -5.67 1.95
N SER A 24 -1.33 -5.82 2.31
CA SER A 24 -2.32 -6.33 1.36
C SER A 24 -2.47 -5.43 0.13
N MET A 25 -2.42 -4.11 0.30
CA MET A 25 -2.50 -3.18 -0.81
C MET A 25 -1.25 -3.17 -1.68
N GLY A 26 -0.05 -3.32 -1.10
CA GLY A 26 1.19 -3.51 -1.86
C GLY A 26 1.16 -4.78 -2.73
N LEU A 27 0.57 -5.86 -2.21
CA LEU A 27 0.38 -7.11 -2.96
C LEU A 27 -0.59 -6.91 -4.14
N VAL A 28 -1.74 -6.27 -3.90
CA VAL A 28 -2.72 -5.96 -4.95
C VAL A 28 -2.11 -5.07 -6.03
N ALA A 29 -1.32 -4.06 -5.62
CA ALA A 29 -0.62 -3.19 -6.55
C ALA A 29 0.39 -3.96 -7.41
N ALA A 30 1.11 -4.95 -6.86
CA ALA A 30 2.08 -5.74 -7.61
C ALA A 30 1.41 -6.60 -8.69
N VAL A 31 0.26 -7.21 -8.36
CA VAL A 31 -0.55 -7.95 -9.32
C VAL A 31 -1.17 -7.01 -10.36
N ALA A 32 -1.66 -5.84 -9.96
CA ALA A 32 -2.16 -4.85 -10.92
C ALA A 32 -1.04 -4.36 -11.87
N SER A 33 0.18 -4.16 -11.37
CA SER A 33 1.34 -3.81 -12.20
C SER A 33 1.72 -4.93 -13.16
N SER A 34 1.66 -6.21 -12.77
CA SER A 34 1.95 -7.32 -13.68
C SER A 34 0.90 -7.44 -14.79
N VAL A 35 -0.38 -7.18 -14.51
CA VAL A 35 -1.44 -7.13 -15.53
C VAL A 35 -1.28 -5.92 -16.46
N VAL A 36 -1.01 -4.73 -15.92
CA VAL A 36 -0.85 -3.51 -16.74
C VAL A 36 0.39 -3.57 -17.62
N THR A 37 1.45 -4.26 -17.18
CA THR A 37 2.68 -4.43 -17.95
C THR A 37 2.72 -5.69 -18.81
N ALA A 38 1.64 -6.50 -18.81
CA ALA A 38 1.54 -7.69 -19.63
C ALA A 38 1.56 -7.31 -21.13
N GLY A 39 2.65 -7.66 -21.82
CA GLY A 39 2.83 -7.40 -23.25
C GLY A 39 3.84 -6.30 -23.60
N LEU A 40 4.52 -5.68 -22.62
CA LEU A 40 5.68 -4.82 -22.89
C LEU A 40 6.97 -5.64 -23.04
N ASP A 41 7.83 -5.27 -24.01
CA ASP A 41 9.16 -5.90 -24.22
C ASP A 41 10.12 -5.69 -23.03
N ALA A 42 9.94 -4.61 -22.27
CA ALA A 42 10.76 -4.26 -21.11
C ALA A 42 9.88 -3.81 -19.92
N PRO A 43 9.17 -4.73 -19.25
CA PRO A 43 8.22 -4.40 -18.20
C PRO A 43 8.91 -3.77 -16.98
N ALA A 44 10.16 -4.14 -16.69
CA ALA A 44 10.94 -3.64 -15.55
C ALA A 44 11.32 -2.15 -15.62
N THR A 45 11.43 -1.57 -16.81
CA THR A 45 11.77 -0.14 -17.02
C THR A 45 10.56 0.74 -17.27
N SER A 46 9.35 0.17 -17.24
CA SER A 46 8.13 0.89 -17.60
C SER A 46 7.67 1.81 -16.47
N SER A 47 7.56 3.11 -16.75
CA SER A 47 7.02 4.11 -15.81
C SER A 47 5.55 3.88 -15.47
N GLN A 48 4.84 3.06 -16.24
CA GLN A 48 3.47 2.63 -15.98
C GLN A 48 3.32 1.93 -14.63
N ALA A 49 4.31 1.12 -14.22
CA ALA A 49 4.27 0.41 -12.94
C ALA A 49 4.36 1.40 -11.75
N LEU A 50 5.10 2.51 -11.92
CA LEU A 50 5.18 3.58 -10.91
C LEU A 50 3.84 4.31 -10.75
N TYR A 51 3.10 4.54 -11.84
CA TYR A 51 1.77 5.15 -11.74
C TYR A 51 0.77 4.26 -11.01
N VAL A 52 0.86 2.93 -11.16
CA VAL A 52 0.03 1.97 -10.40
C VAL A 52 0.35 2.03 -8.91
N LEU A 53 1.64 2.12 -8.54
CA LEU A 53 2.04 2.31 -7.15
C LEU A 53 1.52 3.63 -6.57
N VAL A 54 1.70 4.74 -7.28
CA VAL A 54 1.19 6.05 -6.82
C VAL A 54 -0.33 6.00 -6.67
N GLY A 55 -1.05 5.39 -7.61
CA GLY A 55 -2.49 5.17 -7.52
C GLY A 55 -2.88 4.33 -6.31
N ALA A 56 -2.17 3.24 -6.04
CA ALA A 56 -2.43 2.39 -4.88
C ALA A 56 -2.21 3.14 -3.56
N VAL A 57 -1.10 3.88 -3.43
CA VAL A 57 -0.83 4.71 -2.24
C VAL A 57 -1.92 5.76 -2.05
N LEU A 58 -2.35 6.45 -3.12
CA LEU A 58 -3.39 7.47 -3.04
C LEU A 58 -4.77 6.90 -2.70
N VAL A 59 -5.12 5.70 -3.18
CA VAL A 59 -6.38 5.01 -2.82
C VAL A 59 -6.34 4.48 -1.39
N GLN A 60 -5.16 4.24 -0.83
CA GLN A 60 -5.02 3.69 0.51
C GLN A 60 -5.57 4.63 1.59
N PHE A 61 -5.29 5.93 1.46
CA PHE A 61 -5.72 6.94 2.41
C PHE A 61 -7.25 7.10 2.52
N PRO A 62 -8.03 7.24 1.42
CA PRO A 62 -9.47 7.29 1.51
C PRO A 62 -10.07 5.97 2.03
N VAL A 63 -9.52 4.82 1.68
CA VAL A 63 -10.02 3.53 2.19
C VAL A 63 -9.82 3.42 3.71
N LEU A 64 -8.65 3.80 4.22
CA LEU A 64 -8.40 3.84 5.66
C LEU A 64 -9.30 4.87 6.38
N SER A 65 -9.61 6.01 5.74
CA SER A 65 -10.57 6.99 6.29
C SER A 65 -12.00 6.40 6.40
N VAL A 66 -12.44 5.62 5.39
CA VAL A 66 -13.76 4.97 5.37
C VAL A 66 -13.86 3.86 6.42
N ILE A 67 -12.75 3.17 6.70
CA ILE A 67 -12.65 2.14 7.76
C ILE A 67 -12.79 2.75 9.17
N GLY A 68 -12.76 4.09 9.29
CA GLY A 68 -12.89 4.81 10.56
C GLY A 68 -11.57 4.93 11.31
N ILE A 69 -10.44 4.84 10.59
CA ILE A 69 -9.15 5.23 11.14
C ILE A 69 -9.06 6.74 11.02
N ASP A 70 -8.96 7.40 12.17
CA ASP A 70 -8.82 8.84 12.23
C ASP A 70 -7.47 9.25 11.64
N MET A 71 -7.51 9.96 10.51
CA MET A 71 -6.34 10.44 9.79
C MET A 71 -5.82 11.76 10.36
N ASP A 72 -6.62 12.42 11.20
CA ASP A 72 -6.27 13.72 11.78
C ASP A 72 -5.15 13.61 12.83
N GLU A 73 -4.95 12.40 13.35
CA GLU A 73 -3.89 12.09 14.31
C GLU A 73 -2.63 11.51 13.63
N PHE A 74 -2.64 11.32 12.30
CA PHE A 74 -1.47 10.83 11.58
C PHE A 74 -0.42 11.93 11.44
N SER A 75 0.79 11.67 11.92
CA SER A 75 1.94 12.53 11.67
C SER A 75 2.52 12.27 10.27
N ALA A 76 3.32 13.21 9.75
CA ALA A 76 4.04 13.03 8.48
C ALA A 76 4.87 11.73 8.45
N LYS A 77 5.34 11.26 9.61
CA LYS A 77 6.04 9.98 9.76
C LYS A 77 5.16 8.79 9.42
N ASP A 78 3.89 8.81 9.81
CA ASP A 78 2.97 7.69 9.63
C ASP A 78 2.56 7.58 8.15
N TYR A 79 2.35 8.71 7.48
CA TYR A 79 2.18 8.76 6.03
C TYR A 79 3.39 8.21 5.28
N LEU A 80 4.61 8.58 5.70
CA LEU A 80 5.85 8.08 5.11
C LEU A 80 6.00 6.57 5.35
N TYR A 81 5.67 6.08 6.54
CA TYR A 81 5.72 4.66 6.86
C TYR A 81 4.77 3.84 5.97
N VAL A 82 3.53 4.30 5.80
CA VAL A 82 2.54 3.62 4.95
C VAL A 82 2.99 3.59 3.49
N ALA A 83 3.45 4.72 2.96
CA ALA A 83 3.95 4.80 1.59
C ALA A 83 5.22 3.94 1.39
N PHE A 84 6.12 3.93 2.36
CA PHE A 84 7.33 3.11 2.29
C PHE A 84 7.03 1.61 2.35
N MET A 85 6.12 1.19 3.24
CA MET A 85 5.75 -0.22 3.37
C MET A 85 5.01 -0.74 2.14
N THR A 86 4.09 0.04 1.57
CA THR A 86 3.44 -0.32 0.30
C THR A 86 4.44 -0.40 -0.83
N PHE A 87 5.37 0.55 -0.91
CA PHE A 87 6.45 0.52 -1.91
C PHE A 87 7.34 -0.71 -1.78
N ALA A 88 7.81 -1.02 -0.58
CA ALA A 88 8.68 -2.17 -0.35
C ALA A 88 7.97 -3.47 -0.75
N LEU A 89 6.71 -3.65 -0.34
CA LEU A 89 5.99 -4.89 -0.64
C LEU A 89 5.63 -5.01 -2.13
N TRP A 90 5.25 -3.91 -2.77
CA TRP A 90 5.03 -3.83 -4.21
C TRP A 90 6.30 -4.19 -4.98
N PHE A 91 7.43 -3.56 -4.63
CA PHE A 91 8.71 -3.74 -5.32
C PHE A 91 9.21 -5.18 -5.23
N ILE A 92 9.16 -5.78 -4.04
CA ILE A 92 9.59 -7.18 -3.84
C ILE A 92 8.66 -8.13 -4.60
N SER A 93 7.35 -7.98 -4.47
CA SER A 93 6.37 -8.88 -5.10
C SER A 93 6.42 -8.80 -6.62
N TRP A 94 6.49 -7.58 -7.17
CA TRP A 94 6.59 -7.37 -8.61
C TRP A 94 7.95 -7.83 -9.16
N GLY A 95 9.04 -7.61 -8.42
CA GLY A 95 10.36 -8.16 -8.76
C GLY A 95 10.35 -9.69 -8.82
N ILE A 96 9.67 -10.36 -7.89
CA ILE A 96 9.48 -11.82 -7.93
C ILE A 96 8.69 -12.24 -9.18
N LEU A 97 7.55 -11.61 -9.46
CA LEU A 97 6.70 -11.93 -10.63
C LEU A 97 7.45 -11.77 -11.96
N LEU A 98 8.31 -10.75 -12.06
CA LEU A 98 9.18 -10.52 -13.22
C LEU A 98 10.26 -11.59 -13.32
N THR A 99 10.87 -11.99 -12.20
CA THR A 99 11.91 -13.03 -12.19
C THR A 99 11.34 -14.42 -12.51
N THR A 100 10.11 -14.70 -12.10
CA THR A 100 9.42 -15.97 -12.39
C THR A 100 8.81 -15.99 -13.79
N GLY A 101 8.75 -14.86 -14.49
CA GLY A 101 8.13 -14.74 -15.82
C GLY A 101 6.62 -15.00 -15.81
N SER A 102 5.99 -14.96 -14.63
CA SER A 102 4.57 -15.23 -14.47
C SER A 102 3.76 -14.00 -14.87
N THR A 103 3.11 -14.09 -16.03
CA THR A 103 2.12 -13.12 -16.52
C THR A 103 0.72 -13.72 -16.33
N PHE A 104 -0.26 -12.87 -16.02
CA PHE A 104 -1.67 -13.26 -15.81
C PHE A 104 -2.51 -12.85 -17.01
#